data_AF-A0A938QCF2-F1
#
_entry.id   AF-A0A938QCF2-F1
#
_cell.length_a   1.000
_cell.length_b   1.000
_cell.length_c   1.000
_cell.angle_alpha   90.00
_cell.angle_beta   90.00
_cell.angle_gamma   90.00
#
_symmetry.space_group_name_H-M   'P 1'
#
loop_
_entity.id
_entity.type
_entity.pdbx_description
1 polymer ?
#
loop_
_entity_poly.entity_id
_entity_poly.type
_entity_poly.pdbx_seq_one_letter_code
_entity_poly.pdbx_strand_id
1 'polypeptide(L)'
;MAESADNPNFAATIKNAAGIILGVTENRTWIEAFFEGDLMHTKTVDLPAGKMFDIYIEEIPHKTTVYEHPRTMIFFDGPCDLEITLDGNKAIVMGLQSGEESQTV
;
A
#
# COMPACT_ATOMS: atom_id res chain seq x y z
N MET A 1 29.71 -2.76 -0.40
CA MET A 1 29.53 -3.65 0.77
C MET A 1 28.40 -3.07 1.60
N ALA A 2 27.20 -3.60 1.39
CA ALA A 2 26.06 -3.60 2.31
C ALA A 2 25.08 -4.60 1.68
N GLU A 3 24.97 -5.77 2.30
CA GLU A 3 24.01 -6.81 1.94
C GLU A 3 22.61 -6.20 1.98
N SER A 4 21.93 -6.18 0.83
CA SER A 4 20.49 -5.95 0.78
C SER A 4 19.85 -7.05 1.61
N ALA A 5 19.43 -6.71 2.83
CA ALA A 5 18.71 -7.63 3.69
C ALA A 5 17.51 -8.13 2.91
N ASP A 6 17.52 -9.43 2.59
CA ASP A 6 16.35 -10.20 2.23
C ASP A 6 15.44 -10.14 3.47
N ASN A 7 14.63 -9.10 3.55
CA ASN A 7 13.69 -8.92 4.65
C ASN A 7 12.61 -9.98 4.41
N PRO A 8 12.53 -11.07 5.21
CA PRO A 8 11.64 -12.19 4.93
C PRO A 8 10.16 -11.81 4.95
N ASN A 9 9.89 -10.58 5.38
CA ASN A 9 8.60 -9.96 5.56
C ASN A 9 8.25 -8.97 4.43
N PHE A 10 9.14 -8.74 3.45
CA PHE A 10 8.88 -7.81 2.36
C PHE A 10 7.89 -8.40 1.34
N ALA A 11 6.83 -7.66 1.02
CA ALA A 11 5.86 -8.07 0.01
C ALA A 11 6.03 -7.28 -1.30
N ALA A 12 6.10 -5.95 -1.23
CA ALA A 12 6.19 -5.11 -2.42
C ALA A 12 6.62 -3.67 -2.13
N THR A 13 7.19 -3.00 -3.14
CA THR A 13 7.30 -1.54 -3.20
C THR A 13 6.50 -1.04 -4.40
N ILE A 14 5.70 0.02 -4.21
CA ILE A 14 4.91 0.65 -5.26
C ILE A 14 5.31 2.12 -5.33
N LYS A 15 5.50 2.65 -6.54
CA LYS A 15 5.92 4.04 -6.73
C LYS A 15 4.75 4.90 -7.18
N ASN A 16 4.66 6.11 -6.63
CA ASN A 16 3.73 7.16 -7.07
C ASN A 16 2.24 6.80 -6.98
N ALA A 17 1.83 5.99 -6.00
CA ALA A 17 0.44 5.60 -5.83
C ALA A 17 -0.41 6.81 -5.40
N ALA A 18 -1.60 6.98 -5.99
CA ALA A 18 -2.57 8.01 -5.60
C ALA A 18 -3.58 7.50 -4.55
N GLY A 19 -3.64 6.20 -4.37
CA GLY A 19 -4.43 5.56 -3.33
C GLY A 19 -4.37 4.05 -3.43
N ILE A 20 -5.07 3.41 -2.51
CA ILE A 20 -5.17 1.95 -2.45
C ILE A 20 -6.61 1.49 -2.27
N ILE A 21 -6.88 0.29 -2.75
CA ILE A 21 -8.09 -0.48 -2.54
C ILE A 21 -7.68 -1.72 -1.75
N LEU A 22 -8.27 -1.86 -0.58
CA LEU A 22 -8.16 -3.03 0.27
C LEU A 22 -9.33 -3.94 -0.04
N GLY A 23 -9.04 -5.13 -0.56
CA GLY A 23 -10.04 -6.14 -0.85
C GLY A 23 -9.93 -7.32 0.11
N VAL A 24 -11.03 -7.65 0.77
CA VAL A 24 -11.10 -8.83 1.65
C VAL A 24 -12.27 -9.71 1.22
N THR A 25 -11.98 -10.97 0.94
CA THR A 25 -12.99 -12.01 0.70
C THR A 25 -12.68 -13.24 1.55
N GLU A 26 -13.59 -14.20 1.64
CA GLU A 26 -13.39 -15.44 2.39
C GLU A 26 -12.13 -16.21 1.95
N ASN A 27 -11.74 -16.08 0.68
CA ASN A 27 -10.67 -16.88 0.08
C ASN A 27 -9.42 -16.08 -0.31
N ARG A 28 -9.48 -14.75 -0.32
CA ARG A 28 -8.42 -13.88 -0.84
C ARG A 28 -8.44 -12.53 -0.14
N THR A 29 -7.27 -12.09 0.28
CA THR A 29 -7.01 -10.70 0.70
C THR A 29 -5.97 -10.11 -0.24
N TRP A 30 -6.20 -8.88 -0.71
CA TRP A 30 -5.25 -8.20 -1.60
C TRP A 30 -5.25 -6.70 -1.36
N ILE A 31 -4.14 -6.08 -1.73
CA ILE A 31 -3.95 -4.63 -1.74
C ILE A 31 -3.75 -4.22 -3.19
N GLU A 32 -4.56 -3.30 -3.68
CA GLU A 32 -4.49 -2.79 -5.05
C GLU A 32 -4.17 -1.30 -5.03
N ALA A 33 -3.06 -0.88 -5.62
CA ALA A 33 -2.72 0.52 -5.77
C ALA A 33 -3.19 1.07 -7.12
N PHE A 34 -3.73 2.28 -7.12
CA PHE A 34 -4.10 3.05 -8.31
C PHE A 34 -3.32 4.36 -8.37
N PHE A 35 -3.23 4.97 -9.55
CA PHE A 35 -2.36 6.12 -9.81
C PHE A 35 -3.18 7.34 -10.28
N GLU A 36 -2.63 8.53 -10.09
CA GLU A 36 -3.32 9.77 -10.45
C GLU A 36 -3.51 9.85 -11.97
N GLY A 37 -4.73 10.16 -12.41
CA GLY A 37 -5.06 10.25 -13.84
C GLY A 37 -5.17 8.90 -14.57
N ASP A 38 -4.95 7.78 -13.88
CA ASP A 38 -4.96 6.44 -14.48
C ASP A 38 -5.69 5.43 -13.59
N LEU A 39 -6.98 5.23 -13.89
CA LEU A 39 -7.81 4.21 -13.27
C LEU A 39 -7.73 2.85 -14.01
N MET A 40 -7.01 2.77 -15.12
CA MET A 40 -6.91 1.58 -15.96
C MET A 40 -5.70 0.71 -15.62
N HIS A 41 -4.64 1.31 -15.07
CA HIS A 41 -3.48 0.59 -14.59
C HIS A 41 -3.48 0.55 -13.06
N THR A 42 -3.74 -0.63 -12.50
CA THR A 42 -3.58 -0.87 -11.07
C THR A 42 -2.47 -1.87 -10.82
N LYS A 43 -1.84 -1.79 -9.64
CA LYS A 43 -0.90 -2.80 -9.17
C LYS A 43 -1.52 -3.57 -8.02
N THR A 44 -1.75 -4.86 -8.24
CA THR A 44 -2.28 -5.76 -7.22
C THR A 44 -1.15 -6.49 -6.51
N VAL A 45 -1.21 -6.50 -5.18
CA VAL A 45 -0.36 -7.27 -4.29
C VAL A 45 -1.26 -8.28 -3.57
N ASP A 46 -1.09 -9.55 -3.92
CA ASP A 46 -1.81 -10.65 -3.32
C ASP A 46 -1.20 -11.03 -1.97
N LEU A 47 -2.03 -11.07 -0.92
CA LEU A 47 -1.61 -11.60 0.37
C LEU A 47 -1.76 -13.13 0.39
N PRO A 48 -0.95 -13.86 1.18
CA PRO A 48 -1.04 -15.31 1.29
C PRO A 48 -2.47 -15.79 1.60
N ALA A 49 -2.99 -16.69 0.76
CA ALA A 49 -4.33 -17.25 0.94
C ALA A 49 -4.44 -18.09 2.23
N GLY A 50 -5.67 -18.27 2.73
CA GLY A 50 -5.94 -19.10 3.91
C GLY A 50 -5.57 -18.45 5.24
N LYS A 51 -5.22 -17.16 5.25
CA LYS A 51 -5.02 -16.35 6.45
C LYS A 51 -5.81 -15.05 6.35
N MET A 52 -6.40 -14.64 7.46
CA MET A 52 -6.92 -13.27 7.59
C MET A 52 -5.77 -12.36 8.01
N PHE A 53 -5.69 -11.19 7.36
CA PHE A 53 -4.69 -10.18 7.68
C PHE A 53 -5.37 -8.94 8.26
N ASP A 54 -4.81 -8.43 9.36
CA ASP A 54 -5.09 -7.09 9.84
C ASP A 54 -4.24 -6.11 9.02
N ILE A 55 -4.88 -5.20 8.29
CA ILE A 55 -4.18 -4.23 7.43
C ILE A 55 -4.00 -2.92 8.19
N TYR A 56 -2.74 -2.53 8.37
CA TYR A 56 -2.33 -1.28 9.00
C TYR A 56 -1.85 -0.31 7.93
N ILE A 57 -2.31 0.92 8.01
CA ILE A 57 -1.94 1.99 7.08
C ILE A 57 -1.18 3.04 7.89
N GLU A 58 0.11 3.19 7.59
CA GLU A 58 1.04 3.99 8.38
C GLU A 58 1.73 5.03 7.51
N GLU A 59 1.97 6.22 8.05
CA GLU A 59 2.75 7.29 7.42
C GLU A 59 2.27 7.74 6.02
N ILE A 60 0.99 7.51 5.70
CA ILE A 60 0.37 7.94 4.45
C ILE A 60 -0.56 9.13 4.72
N PRO A 61 -0.33 10.29 4.09
CA PRO A 61 -1.26 11.42 4.15
C PRO A 61 -2.60 11.05 3.50
N HIS A 62 -3.66 10.94 4.30
CA HIS A 62 -4.99 10.52 3.83
C HIS A 62 -5.89 11.71 3.54
N LYS A 63 -6.43 11.72 2.32
CA LYS A 63 -7.48 12.65 1.93
C LYS A 63 -8.85 12.18 2.39
N THR A 64 -9.19 10.94 2.03
CA THR A 64 -10.52 10.36 2.23
C THR A 64 -10.43 8.84 2.27
N THR A 65 -11.26 8.23 3.13
CA THR A 65 -11.53 6.80 3.11
C THR A 65 -12.97 6.54 2.71
N VAL A 66 -13.19 5.67 1.74
CA VAL A 66 -14.51 5.22 1.27
C VAL A 66 -14.65 3.74 1.56
N TYR A 67 -15.73 3.37 2.24
CA TYR A 67 -16.04 1.97 2.53
C TYR A 67 -17.21 1.51 1.67
N GLU A 68 -16.99 0.46 0.87
CA GLU A 68 -18.02 -0.20 0.09
C GLU A 68 -17.79 -1.70 0.13
N HIS A 69 -18.52 -2.41 0.99
CA HIS A 69 -18.32 -3.85 1.18
C HIS A 69 -18.32 -4.61 -0.16
N PRO A 70 -17.29 -5.44 -0.45
CA PRO A 70 -16.24 -5.94 0.45
C PRO A 70 -14.90 -5.18 0.41
N ARG A 71 -14.90 -3.93 -0.08
CA ARG A 71 -13.70 -3.12 -0.36
C ARG A 71 -13.64 -1.88 0.53
N THR A 72 -12.42 -1.48 0.86
CA THR A 72 -12.14 -0.17 1.45
C THR A 72 -11.17 0.56 0.54
N MET A 73 -11.52 1.75 0.09
CA MET A 73 -10.67 2.59 -0.75
C MET A 73 -10.11 3.74 0.08
N ILE A 74 -8.81 3.98 -0.03
CA ILE A 74 -8.11 5.07 0.66
C ILE A 74 -7.47 5.95 -0.40
N PHE A 75 -7.93 7.19 -0.48
CA PHE A 75 -7.34 8.23 -1.32
C PHE A 75 -6.26 8.97 -0.53
N PHE A 76 -5.12 9.16 -1.15
CA PHE A 76 -4.02 9.93 -0.57
C PHE A 76 -4.20 11.42 -0.87
N ASP A 77 -3.58 12.28 -0.06
CA ASP A 77 -3.59 13.74 -0.30
C ASP A 77 -2.80 14.13 -1.56
N GLY A 78 -1.84 13.28 -1.95
CA GLY A 78 -1.08 13.36 -3.18
C GLY A 78 -0.37 12.03 -3.47
N PRO A 79 0.33 11.92 -4.61
CA PRO A 79 1.05 10.71 -4.95
C PRO A 79 2.10 10.35 -3.89
N CYS A 80 2.12 9.08 -3.50
CA CYS A 80 2.95 8.55 -2.42
C CYS A 80 3.60 7.23 -2.83
N ASP A 81 4.88 7.07 -2.53
CA ASP A 81 5.55 5.78 -2.65
C ASP A 81 5.12 4.89 -1.49
N LEU A 82 4.93 3.60 -1.73
CA LEU A 82 4.46 2.65 -0.73
C LEU A 82 5.46 1.51 -0.55
N GLU A 83 5.61 1.09 0.69
CA GLU A 83 6.22 -0.18 1.06
C GLU A 83 5.18 -1.06 1.76
N ILE A 84 5.10 -2.33 1.35
CA ILE A 84 4.20 -3.30 1.96
C ILE A 84 5.05 -4.39 2.60
N THR A 85 4.86 -4.58 3.90
CA THR A 85 5.51 -5.63 4.69
C THR A 85 4.49 -6.50 5.42
N LEU A 86 4.86 -7.74 5.70
CA LEU A 86 4.04 -8.73 6.38
C LEU A 86 4.69 -9.11 7.70
N ASP A 87 3.99 -8.88 8.81
CA ASP A 87 4.42 -9.28 10.15
C ASP A 87 3.40 -10.26 10.76
N GLY A 88 3.64 -11.56 10.55
CA GLY A 88 2.73 -12.61 11.01
C GLY A 88 1.36 -12.57 10.32
N ASN A 89 0.34 -12.07 11.03
CA ASN A 89 -1.01 -11.85 10.50
C ASN A 89 -1.29 -10.37 10.18
N LYS A 90 -0.26 -9.52 10.19
CA LYS A 90 -0.39 -8.09 9.88
C LYS A 90 0.18 -7.81 8.50
N ALA A 91 -0.52 -6.98 7.74
CA ALA A 91 0.01 -6.37 6.53
C ALA A 91 0.14 -4.87 6.79
N ILE A 92 1.35 -4.35 6.76
CA ILE A 92 1.64 -2.94 7.00
C ILE A 92 1.88 -2.29 5.65
N VAL A 93 1.06 -1.30 5.32
CA VAL A 93 1.23 -0.44 4.15
C VAL A 93 1.75 0.89 4.64
N MET A 94 3.02 1.15 4.35
CA MET A 94 3.75 2.32 4.82
C MET A 94 3.98 3.30 3.68
N GLY A 95 3.73 4.58 3.93
CA GLY A 95 4.08 5.67 3.03
C GLY A 95 5.57 5.95 3.13
N LEU A 96 6.28 5.84 2.02
CA LEU A 96 7.64 6.31 1.91
C LEU A 96 7.60 7.79 1.52
N GLN A 97 8.17 8.65 2.35
CA GLN A 97 8.40 10.03 1.95
C GLN A 97 9.33 10.02 0.74
N SER A 98 8.79 10.37 -0.42
CA SER A 98 9.59 10.77 -1.57
C SER A 98 10.43 11.94 -1.08
N GLY A 99 11.74 11.72 -0.92
CA GLY A 99 12.64 12.70 -0.33
C GLY A 99 12.36 14.09 -0.90
N GLU A 100 12.01 15.02 -0.03
CA GLU A 100 11.88 16.43 -0.37
C GLU A 100 13.16 16.86 -1.08
N GLU A 101 13.09 17.09 -2.39
CA GLU A 101 14.00 18.03 -3.02
C GLU A 101 13.76 19.36 -2.32
N SER A 102 14.78 19.78 -1.57
CA SER A 102 14.82 21.01 -0.81
C SER A 102 14.25 22.16 -1.62
N GLN A 103 13.14 22.72 -1.16
CA GLN A 103 12.73 24.07 -1.54
C GLN A 103 13.89 25.00 -1.17
N THR A 104 14.67 25.42 -2.18
CA THR A 104 15.54 26.59 -2.03
C THR A 104 14.78 27.78 -2.58
N VAL A 105 14.43 28.66 -1.65
CA VAL A 105 13.87 30.01 -1.82
C VAL A 105 14.71 30.90 -2.72
#